data_AF-A0A535DHY5-F1
#
_entry.id   AF-A0A535DHY5-F1
#
_cell.length_a   1.000
_cell.length_b   1.000
_cell.length_c   1.000
_cell.angle_alpha   90.00
_cell.angle_beta   90.00
_cell.angle_gamma   90.00
#
_symmetry.space_group_name_H-M   'P 1'
#
loop_
_entity.id
_entity.type
_entity.pdbx_description
1 polymer ?
#
loop_
_entity_poly.entity_id
_entity_poly.type
_entity_poly.pdbx_seq_one_letter_code
_entity_poly.pdbx_strand_id
1 'polypeptide(L)'
;NLARVDSPKGFIIESLPDPPPIFPLIERTGPVAPEEMYRVYNMGIGFCVVVSPEGAARVQEIARAAGCEAWRIGYCVPDPDKRVWIKPAALVGQNGRFSSE
;
A
#
# COMPACT_ATOMS: atom_id res chain seq x y z
N ASN A 1 -0.16 -7.17 -3.48
CA ASN A 1 -0.47 -6.73 -4.86
C ASN A 1 0.67 -6.00 -5.55
N LEU A 2 1.26 -4.96 -4.97
CA LEU A 2 2.36 -4.19 -5.57
C LEU A 2 3.55 -5.04 -6.08
N ALA A 3 4.00 -6.01 -5.29
CA ALA A 3 5.10 -6.92 -5.67
C ALA A 3 4.83 -7.79 -6.94
N ARG A 4 3.59 -7.82 -7.44
CA ARG A 4 3.23 -8.51 -8.69
C ARG A 4 3.53 -7.69 -9.94
N VAL A 5 3.85 -6.40 -9.80
CA VAL A 5 4.28 -5.57 -10.93
C VAL A 5 5.56 -6.17 -11.52
N ASP A 6 5.59 -6.34 -12.84
CA ASP A 6 6.72 -6.92 -13.53
C ASP A 6 7.87 -5.91 -13.69
N SER A 7 8.59 -5.66 -12.60
CA SER A 7 9.76 -4.79 -12.55
C SER A 7 10.72 -5.22 -11.43
N PRO A 8 12.03 -4.92 -11.52
CA PRO A 8 13.01 -5.16 -10.45
C PRO A 8 12.97 -4.04 -9.40
N LYS A 9 11.77 -3.67 -8.94
CA LYS A 9 11.55 -2.58 -8.01
C LYS A 9 10.79 -3.08 -6.77
N GLY A 10 11.20 -2.56 -5.63
CA GLY A 10 10.45 -2.59 -4.38
C GLY A 10 9.69 -1.29 -4.18
N PHE A 11 8.88 -1.24 -3.12
CA PHE A 11 7.95 -0.15 -2.86
C PHE A 11 8.06 0.30 -1.41
N ILE A 12 8.27 1.58 -1.17
CA ILE A 12 8.22 2.18 0.15
C ILE A 12 6.92 2.98 0.24
N ILE A 13 6.05 2.59 1.15
CA ILE A 13 4.83 3.30 1.52
C ILE A 13 5.15 4.14 2.75
N GLU A 14 5.21 5.45 2.55
CA GLU A 14 5.58 6.44 3.57
C GLU A 14 4.38 6.92 4.37
N SER A 15 3.21 6.94 3.74
CA SER A 15 1.98 7.43 4.33
C SER A 15 0.79 6.61 3.84
N LEU A 16 -0.19 6.47 4.71
CA LEU A 16 -1.49 5.90 4.39
C LEU A 16 -2.56 6.81 5.01
N PRO A 17 -3.72 6.97 4.37
CA PRO A 17 -4.88 7.52 5.06
C PRO A 17 -5.29 6.57 6.19
N ASP A 18 -6.04 7.10 7.16
CA ASP A 18 -6.58 6.26 8.23
C ASP A 18 -7.45 5.15 7.63
N PRO A 19 -7.26 3.90 8.09
CA PRO A 19 -8.05 2.79 7.57
C PRO A 19 -9.53 3.01 7.94
N PRO A 20 -10.47 2.69 7.03
CA PRO A 20 -11.89 2.71 7.33
C PRO A 20 -12.22 1.97 8.64
N PRO A 21 -13.21 2.45 9.44
CA PRO A 21 -13.48 1.93 10.79
C PRO A 21 -13.76 0.43 10.90
N ILE A 22 -14.10 -0.23 9.79
CA ILE A 22 -14.28 -1.67 9.72
C ILE A 22 -12.99 -2.45 9.98
N PHE A 23 -11.82 -1.95 9.57
CA PHE A 23 -10.56 -2.69 9.74
C PHE A 23 -10.12 -2.77 11.21
N PRO A 24 -10.10 -1.67 11.99
CA PRO A 24 -9.86 -1.76 13.44
C PRO A 24 -10.92 -2.59 14.18
N LEU A 25 -12.15 -2.67 13.67
CA LEU A 25 -13.16 -3.56 14.23
C LEU A 25 -12.80 -5.03 13.99
N ILE A 26 -12.48 -5.41 12.75
CA ILE A 26 -12.07 -6.77 12.37
C ILE A 26 -10.86 -7.21 13.20
N GLU A 27 -9.83 -6.37 13.28
CA GLU A 27 -8.60 -6.66 14.03
C GLU A 27 -8.89 -6.92 15.52
N ARG A 28 -9.77 -6.10 16.13
CA ARG A 28 -10.10 -6.23 17.57
C ARG A 28 -11.01 -7.42 17.87
N THR A 29 -11.93 -7.76 16.97
CA THR A 29 -12.93 -8.81 17.23
C THR A 29 -12.52 -10.18 16.73
N GLY A 30 -11.59 -10.25 15.78
CA GLY A 30 -11.09 -11.49 15.19
C GLY A 30 -9.73 -11.89 15.78
N PRO A 31 -9.34 -13.17 15.67
CA PRO A 31 -7.98 -13.61 15.98
C PRO A 31 -7.03 -13.30 14.81
N VAL A 32 -6.93 -12.04 14.40
CA VAL A 32 -6.15 -11.60 13.24
C VAL A 32 -4.94 -10.82 13.73
N ALA A 33 -3.74 -11.29 13.39
CA ALA A 33 -2.51 -10.56 13.71
C ALA A 33 -2.39 -9.28 12.86
N PRO A 34 -1.75 -8.20 13.35
CA PRO A 34 -1.60 -6.95 12.59
C PRO A 34 -0.97 -7.14 11.20
N GLU A 35 -0.01 -8.04 11.06
CA GLU A 35 0.64 -8.37 9.78
C GLU A 35 -0.35 -9.00 8.78
N GLU A 36 -1.29 -9.79 9.31
CA GLU A 36 -2.33 -10.45 8.54
C GLU A 36 -3.33 -9.44 7.98
N MET A 37 -3.57 -8.34 8.70
CA MET A 37 -4.45 -7.26 8.25
C MET A 37 -3.99 -6.69 6.90
N TYR A 38 -2.69 -6.42 6.75
CA TYR A 38 -2.09 -5.91 5.52
C TYR A 38 -1.88 -6.98 4.44
N ARG A 39 -1.86 -8.27 4.82
CA ARG A 39 -1.77 -9.38 3.87
C ARG A 39 -3.10 -9.67 3.19
N VAL A 40 -4.19 -9.67 3.96
CA VAL A 40 -5.52 -10.13 3.51
C VAL A 40 -6.40 -8.97 3.07
N TYR A 41 -6.34 -7.84 3.77
CA TYR A 41 -7.20 -6.71 3.52
C TYR A 41 -6.43 -5.58 2.83
N ASN A 42 -7.18 -4.72 2.15
CA ASN A 42 -6.61 -3.57 1.44
C ASN A 42 -6.26 -2.39 2.37
N MET A 43 -6.72 -2.43 3.62
CA MET A 43 -6.53 -1.38 4.63
C MET A 43 -6.94 0.02 4.16
N GLY A 44 -7.94 0.09 3.27
CA GLY A 44 -8.45 1.33 2.69
C GLY A 44 -7.89 1.67 1.30
N ILE A 45 -6.81 1.03 0.85
CA ILE A 45 -6.20 1.29 -0.46
C ILE A 45 -6.52 0.17 -1.45
N GLY A 46 -7.61 0.35 -2.22
CA GLY A 46 -8.07 -0.64 -3.19
C GLY A 46 -7.25 -0.70 -4.49
N PHE A 47 -6.56 0.38 -4.85
CA PHE A 47 -5.83 0.49 -6.12
C PHE A 47 -4.60 1.39 -5.99
N CYS A 48 -3.51 1.00 -6.66
CA CYS A 48 -2.27 1.78 -6.72
C CYS A 48 -1.83 1.97 -8.17
N VAL A 49 -1.41 3.19 -8.50
CA VAL A 49 -0.83 3.52 -9.81
C VAL A 49 0.60 3.97 -9.61
N VAL A 50 1.52 3.42 -10.41
CA VAL A 50 2.94 3.80 -10.41
C VAL A 50 3.19 4.67 -11.63
N VAL A 51 3.58 5.92 -11.40
CA VAL A 51 3.90 6.89 -12.45
C VAL A 51 5.21 7.62 -12.13
N SER A 52 5.77 8.31 -13.12
CA SER A 52 6.85 9.24 -12.88
C SER A 52 6.38 10.40 -11.97
N PRO A 53 7.29 11.07 -11.25
CA PRO A 53 6.93 12.20 -10.39
C PRO A 53 6.12 13.28 -11.12
N GLU A 54 6.44 13.54 -12.38
CA GLU A 54 5.78 14.55 -13.23
C GLU A 54 4.35 14.16 -13.58
N GLY A 55 4.05 12.86 -13.66
CA GLY A 55 2.71 12.34 -13.96
C GLY A 55 1.77 12.28 -12.76
N ALA A 56 2.28 12.39 -11.52
CA ALA A 56 1.49 12.18 -10.31
C ALA A 56 0.31 13.16 -10.18
N ALA A 57 0.54 14.45 -10.43
CA ALA A 57 -0.50 15.47 -10.38
C ALA A 57 -1.62 15.18 -11.38
N ARG A 58 -1.25 14.80 -12.61
CA ARG A 58 -2.21 14.45 -13.67
C ARG A 58 -3.07 13.25 -13.31
N VAL A 59 -2.48 12.22 -12.70
CA VAL A 59 -3.24 11.05 -12.21
C VAL A 59 -4.25 11.45 -11.13
N GLN A 60 -3.85 12.31 -10.18
CA GLN A 60 -4.76 12.78 -9.14
C GLN A 60 -5.92 13.62 -9.68
N GLU A 61 -5.68 14.45 -10.70
CA GLU A 61 -6.75 15.18 -11.41
C GLU A 61 -7.75 14.23 -12.07
N ILE A 62 -7.24 13.21 -12.78
CA ILE A 62 -8.09 12.20 -13.44
C ILE A 62 -8.92 11.44 -12.41
N ALA A 63 -8.30 11.00 -11.31
CA ALA A 63 -9.00 10.32 -10.23
C ALA A 63 -10.12 11.19 -9.64
N ARG A 64 -9.81 12.46 -9.33
CA ARG A 64 -10.80 13.42 -8.80
C ARG A 64 -11.95 13.65 -9.78
N ALA A 65 -11.65 13.83 -11.07
CA ALA A 65 -12.67 14.00 -12.11
C ALA A 65 -13.58 12.76 -12.25
N ALA A 66 -13.06 11.57 -11.94
CA ALA A 66 -13.82 10.32 -11.87
C ALA A 66 -14.55 10.10 -10.52
N GLY A 67 -14.47 11.05 -9.58
CA GLY A 67 -15.08 10.93 -8.25
C GLY A 67 -14.31 10.03 -7.28
N CYS A 68 -13.03 9.74 -7.54
CA CYS A 68 -12.16 8.97 -6.68
C CYS A 68 -11.14 9.87 -5.96
N GLU A 69 -10.94 9.61 -4.67
CA GLU A 69 -9.82 10.22 -3.94
C GLU A 69 -8.52 9.47 -4.25
N ALA A 70 -7.42 10.21 -4.35
CA ALA A 70 -6.10 9.65 -4.64
C ALA A 70 -5.00 10.43 -3.91
N TRP A 71 -4.13 9.68 -3.23
CA TRP A 71 -3.01 10.22 -2.46
C TRP A 71 -1.69 9.71 -3.01
N ARG A 72 -0.65 10.54 -2.91
CA ARG A 72 0.72 10.05 -3.02
C ARG A 72 1.08 9.36 -1.70
N ILE A 73 1.20 8.04 -1.74
CA ILE A 73 1.44 7.21 -0.54
C ILE A 73 2.89 6.75 -0.39
N GLY A 74 3.74 6.96 -1.40
CA GLY A 74 5.11 6.46 -1.39
C GLY A 74 5.84 6.53 -2.73
N TYR A 75 6.85 5.67 -2.90
CA TYR A 75 7.70 5.62 -4.09
C TYR A 75 8.32 4.22 -4.33
N CYS A 76 8.87 4.03 -5.53
CA CYS A 76 9.56 2.79 -5.92
C CYS A 76 11.07 2.92 -5.69
N VAL A 77 11.72 1.81 -5.32
CA VAL A 77 13.18 1.71 -5.15
C VAL A 77 13.74 0.54 -5.95
N PRO A 78 15.00 0.56 -6.40
CA PRO A 78 15.66 -0.64 -6.91
C PRO A 78 15.65 -1.74 -5.85
N ASP A 79 14.99 -2.86 -6.15
CA ASP A 79 14.98 -4.04 -5.28
C ASP A 79 14.57 -5.27 -6.10
N PRO A 80 15.50 -6.20 -6.43
CA PRO A 80 15.18 -7.39 -7.20
C PRO A 80 14.25 -8.35 -6.45
N ASP A 81 14.24 -8.25 -5.12
CA ASP A 81 13.38 -9.05 -4.23
C ASP A 81 11.95 -8.51 -4.12
N LYS A 82 11.68 -7.36 -4.76
CA LYS A 82 10.36 -6.72 -4.85
C LYS A 82 9.66 -6.52 -3.49
N ARG A 83 10.40 -6.15 -2.45
CA ARG A 83 9.84 -5.95 -1.11
C ARG A 83 8.91 -4.74 -1.07
N VAL A 84 7.98 -4.76 -0.13
CA VAL A 84 7.04 -3.66 0.14
C VAL A 84 7.19 -3.24 1.61
N TRP A 85 7.73 -2.06 1.86
CA TRP A 85 7.80 -1.50 3.22
C TRP A 85 6.60 -0.61 3.48
N ILE A 86 5.88 -0.86 4.57
CA ILE A 86 4.77 -0.04 5.05
C ILE A 86 5.23 0.66 6.31
N LYS A 87 5.85 1.83 6.15
CA LYS A 87 6.48 2.58 7.24
C LYS A 87 5.51 2.92 8.37
N PRO A 88 4.26 3.37 8.10
CA PRO A 88 3.30 3.67 9.18
C PRO A 88 2.92 2.45 10.03
N ALA A 89 3.07 1.23 9.50
CA ALA A 89 2.74 -0.01 10.20
C ALA A 89 3.99 -0.74 10.74
N ALA A 90 5.20 -0.23 10.47
CA ALA A 90 6.46 -0.91 10.73
C ALA A 90 6.49 -2.35 10.17
N LEU A 91 6.01 -2.53 8.94
CA LEU A 91 5.95 -3.83 8.27
C LEU A 91 6.80 -3.88 7.01
N VAL A 92 7.41 -5.04 6.76
CA VAL A 92 8.04 -5.39 5.48
C VAL A 92 7.33 -6.60 4.88
N GLY A 93 6.94 -6.48 3.61
CA GLY A 93 6.27 -7.49 2.82
C GLY A 93 7.22 -8.14 1.83
N GLN A 94 7.31 -9.47 1.83
CA GLN A 94 8.09 -10.26 0.87
C GLN A 94 7.43 -11.62 0.66
N ASN A 95 7.47 -12.15 -0.57
CA ASN A 95 6.96 -13.50 -0.90
C ASN A 95 5.52 -13.75 -0.41
N GLY A 96 4.67 -12.72 -0.46
CA GLY A 96 3.26 -12.80 -0.06
C GLY A 96 3.02 -12.82 1.45
N ARG A 97 4.03 -12.53 2.28
CA ARG A 97 3.91 -12.42 3.75
C ARG A 97 4.40 -11.05 4.22
N PHE A 98 3.89 -10.61 5.36
CA PHE A 98 4.39 -9.45 6.09
C PHE A 98 5.01 -9.88 7.41
N SER A 99 6.06 -9.19 7.81
CA SER A 99 6.71 -9.28 9.12
C SER A 99 7.02 -7.88 9.63
N SER A 100 7.28 -7.74 10.93
CA SER A 100 7.82 -6.50 11.48
C SER A 100 9.13 -6.12 10.78
N GLU A 101 9.28 -4.82 10.50
CA GLU A 101 10.51 -4.24 9.94
C GLU A 101 11.65 -4.20 10.96
#